data_AF-A0A3B8WGE1-F1
#
_entry.id   AF-A0A3B8WGE1-F1
#
_cell.length_a   1.000
_cell.length_b   1.000
_cell.length_c   1.000
_cell.angle_alpha   90.00
_cell.angle_beta   90.00
_cell.angle_gamma   90.00
#
_symmetry.space_group_name_H-M   'P 1'
#
loop_
_entity.id
_entity.type
_entity.pdbx_description
1 polymer ?
#
loop_
_entity_poly.entity_id
_entity_poly.type
_entity_poly.pdbx_seq_one_letter_code
_entity_poly.pdbx_strand_id
1 'polypeptide(L)' 'YPRRWQITLPGFDVNLEVSAPAGDYRNSGLYPYWESPVSVTGSHSGVGYMELTGYQAQ' A
#
# COMPACT_ATOMS: atom_id res chain seq x y z
N TYR A 1 -3.77 9.80 -0.04
CA TYR A 1 -3.48 8.39 -0.37
C TYR A 1 -3.88 7.49 0.80
N PRO A 2 -4.63 6.40 0.58
CA PRO A 2 -4.90 5.39 1.58
C PRO A 2 -3.61 4.64 1.96
N ARG A 3 -3.29 4.57 3.25
CA ARG A 3 -2.01 4.04 3.74
C ARG A 3 -2.12 2.69 4.45
N ARG A 4 -3.34 2.19 4.63
CA ARG A 4 -3.63 0.88 5.23
C ARG A 4 -4.69 0.20 4.39
N TRP A 5 -4.47 -1.06 4.09
CA TRP A 5 -5.33 -1.88 3.25
C TRP A 5 -5.55 -3.23 3.91
N GLN A 6 -6.78 -3.73 3.80
CA GLN A 6 -7.09 -5.13 4.02
C GLN A 6 -7.19 -5.81 2.66
N ILE A 7 -6.41 -6.87 2.44
CA ILE A 7 -6.43 -7.66 1.21
C ILE A 7 -6.84 -9.08 1.57
N THR A 8 -7.92 -9.57 0.97
CA THR A 8 -8.42 -10.93 1.20
C THR A 8 -8.58 -11.66 -0.12
N LEU A 9 -7.97 -12.85 -0.23
CA LEU A 9 -8.17 -13.79 -1.33
C LEU A 9 -8.61 -15.14 -0.71
N PRO A 10 -9.92 -15.35 -0.48
CA PRO A 10 -10.40 -16.52 0.27
C PRO A 10 -10.03 -17.86 -0.35
N GLY A 11 -9.98 -17.95 -1.69
CA GLY A 11 -9.59 -19.18 -2.39
C GLY A 11 -8.12 -19.59 -2.22
N PHE A 12 -7.32 -18.76 -1.56
CA PHE A 12 -5.89 -19.00 -1.29
C PHE A 12 -5.56 -18.86 0.20
N ASP A 13 -6.58 -18.78 1.08
CA ASP A 13 -6.42 -18.52 2.52
C ASP A 13 -5.58 -17.27 2.83
N VAL A 14 -5.62 -16.28 1.93
CA VAL A 14 -4.90 -15.02 2.10
C VAL A 14 -5.82 -14.01 2.76
N ASN A 15 -5.36 -13.49 3.90
CA ASN A 15 -5.93 -12.35 4.59
C ASN A 15 -4.79 -11.49 5.15
N LEU A 16 -4.55 -10.31 4.57
CA LEU A 16 -3.39 -9.48 4.85
C LEU A 16 -3.82 -8.07 5.27
N GLU A 17 -3.15 -7.56 6.29
CA GLU A 17 -3.06 -6.12 6.53
C GLU A 17 -1.76 -5.61 5.91
N VAL A 18 -1.87 -4.60 5.05
CA VAL A 18 -0.72 -3.93 4.42
C VAL A 18 -0.71 -2.48 4.87
N SER A 19 0.40 -2.02 5.44
CA SER A 19 0.49 -0.65 5.98
C SER A 19 1.80 0.05 5.63
N ALA A 20 1.69 1.33 5.28
CA ALA A 20 2.83 2.22 5.13
C ALA A 20 3.17 2.88 6.47
N PRO A 21 4.47 3.10 6.79
CA PRO A 21 4.87 3.87 7.95
C PRO A 21 4.50 5.36 7.80
N ALA A 22 4.66 6.13 8.88
CA ALA A 22 4.49 7.57 8.83
C ALA A 22 5.55 8.21 7.91
N GLY A 23 5.11 9.13 7.05
CA GLY A 23 5.97 9.83 6.11
C GLY A 23 5.16 10.44 4.97
N ASP A 24 5.84 11.23 4.14
CA ASP A 24 5.33 11.71 2.86
C ASP A 24 6.09 11.02 1.73
N TYR A 25 5.37 10.20 0.98
CA TYR A 25 5.91 9.35 -0.07
C TYR A 25 5.33 9.74 -1.44
N ARG A 26 4.89 10.98 -1.58
CA ARG A 26 4.41 11.52 -2.86
C ARG A 26 5.57 11.79 -3.80
N ASN A 27 5.41 11.36 -5.04
CA ASN A 27 6.29 11.67 -6.14
C ASN A 27 5.56 12.59 -7.13
N SER A 28 6.25 13.65 -7.57
CA SER A 28 5.76 14.68 -8.49
C SER A 28 6.13 14.40 -9.96
N GLY A 29 6.25 13.13 -10.36
CA GLY A 29 6.47 12.73 -11.74
C GLY A 29 5.33 13.17 -12.68
N LEU A 30 5.43 12.81 -13.97
CA LEU A 30 4.47 13.23 -15.00
C LEU A 30 3.01 12.95 -14.60
N TYR A 31 2.78 11.83 -13.93
CA TYR A 31 1.54 11.53 -13.23
C TYR A 31 1.86 11.42 -11.73
N PRO A 32 1.36 12.32 -10.88
CA PRO A 32 1.61 12.25 -9.45
C PRO A 32 1.16 10.92 -8.87
N TYR A 33 2.01 10.34 -8.03
CA TYR A 33 1.76 9.04 -7.41
C TYR A 33 2.35 8.98 -6.00
N TRP A 34 1.94 7.98 -5.24
CA TRP A 34 2.51 7.66 -3.95
C TRP A 34 3.32 6.37 -4.05
N GLU A 35 4.51 6.34 -3.45
CA GLU A 35 5.41 5.18 -3.47
C GLU A 35 6.09 5.00 -2.11
N SER A 36 5.59 4.08 -1.30
CA SER A 36 6.11 3.86 0.06
C SER A 36 6.52 2.41 0.29
N PRO A 37 7.52 2.16 1.16
CA PRO A 37 7.68 0.83 1.73
C PRO A 37 6.43 0.46 2.54
N VAL A 38 6.16 -0.84 2.66
CA VAL A 38 5.05 -1.35 3.47
C VAL A 38 5.47 -2.56 4.29
N SER A 39 4.81 -2.72 5.44
CA SER A 39 4.82 -3.97 6.21
C SER A 39 3.53 -4.74 5.92
N VAL A 40 3.65 -6.07 5.85
CA VAL A 40 2.54 -7.01 5.64
C VAL A 40 2.41 -7.90 6.86
N THR A 41 1.19 -8.05 7.37
CA THR A 41 0.84 -8.93 8.50
C THR A 41 -0.48 -9.66 8.24
N GLY A 42 -0.86 -10.60 9.12
CA GLY A 42 -2.08 -11.40 9.02
C GLY A 42 -1.77 -12.87 8.77
N SER A 43 -2.40 -13.47 7.76
CA SER A 43 -2.14 -14.84 7.31
C SER A 43 -0.67 -15.08 6.89
N HIS A 44 0.01 -14.03 6.41
CA HIS A 44 1.40 -14.04 6.02
C HIS A 44 2.09 -12.78 6.57
N SER A 45 3.41 -12.81 6.68
CA SER A 45 4.21 -11.66 7.09
C SER A 45 5.29 -11.34 6.05
N GLY A 46 5.63 -10.06 5.93
CA GLY A 46 6.65 -9.63 4.98
C GLY A 46 6.78 -8.12 4.89
N VAL A 47 7.60 -7.69 3.96
CA VAL A 47 7.79 -6.28 3.60
C VAL A 47 7.76 -6.14 2.08
N GLY A 48 7.41 -4.95 1.59
CA GLY A 48 7.32 -4.67 0.16
C GLY A 48 7.19 -3.19 -0.13
N TYR A 49 6.63 -2.86 -1.29
CA TYR A 49 6.33 -1.49 -1.72
C TYR A 49 4.87 -1.37 -2.15
N MET A 50 4.31 -0.17 -1.97
CA MET A 50 2.97 0.19 -2.41
C MET A 50 3.06 1.41 -3.32
N GLU A 51 2.56 1.24 -4.55
CA GLU A 51 2.36 2.32 -5.52
C GLU A 51 0.87 2.65 -5.62
N LEU A 52 0.51 3.93 -5.51
CA LEU A 52 -0.87 4.40 -5.67
C LEU A 52 -0.91 5.55 -6.68
N THR A 53 -1.60 5.34 -7.78
CA THR A 53 -1.83 6.30 -8.85
C THR A 53 -3.32 6.66 -8.95
N GLY A 54 -3.69 7.65 -9.75
CA GLY A 54 -5.10 7.99 -10.02
C GLY A 54 -5.82 8.73 -8.88
N TYR A 55 -5.15 8.96 -7.75
CA TYR A 55 -5.61 9.88 -6.72
C TYR A 55 -5.27 11.31 -7.18
N GLN A 56 -6.24 11.99 -7.80
CA GLN A 56 -6.08 13.42 -8.11
C GLN A 56 -5.71 14.18 -6.84
N ALA A 57 -4.92 15.24 -6.98
CA ALA A 57 -4.82 16.24 -5.94
C ALA A 57 -6.23 16.78 -5.69
N GLN A 58 -6.80 16.48 -4.52
CA GLN A 58 -7.90 17.30 -4.00
C GLN A 58 -7.37 18.70 -3.72
#